data_AF-A0A3P7LBB6-F1
#
_entry.id   AF-A0A3P7LBB6-F1
#
_cell.length_a   1.000
_cell.length_b   1.000
_cell.length_c   1.000
_cell.angle_alpha   90.00
_cell.angle_beta   90.00
_cell.angle_gamma   90.00
#
_symmetry.space_group_name_H-M   'P 1'
#
loop_
_entity.id
_entity.type
_entity.pdbx_description
1 polymer ?
#
loop_
_entity_poly.entity_id
_entity_poly.type
_entity_poly.pdbx_seq_one_letter_code
_entity_poly.pdbx_strand_id
1 'polypeptide(L)'
;MEKQKKGGKNYYFYHLFSDWNLGSYAVVFATSLFSASFVSYGIAYNMDALAGTVYINVIILGSVRWGINITAASLEYMFQKIGRRLLHLVAVGFIATVMGVTFVIYLFTWPKINDYKAGVILGNEEESFIRVIVMFTRYACLLAAAMCTEVFVLNAVQPSELFPTPIRSTGIAFIQMFNRLGTIVSPLVFIPSKHWPPAPFLLMFITSSADFLLYFLLVPETRGKRLPDHMPGEYPSISEKPAQNAKAEMSDKIASVSGAETGSNNLEKKEKRAYWSIYNVLTVDMITVKNSNELR
;
A
#
# COMPACT_ATOMS: atom_id res chain seq x y z
N MET A 1 -13.17 53.31 -0.18
CA MET A 1 -13.45 52.07 0.55
C MET A 1 -12.21 51.20 0.48
N GLU A 2 -11.40 51.21 1.55
CA GLU A 2 -10.15 50.46 1.64
C GLU A 2 -10.41 48.95 1.61
N LYS A 3 -9.83 48.25 0.62
CA LYS A 3 -9.63 46.81 0.70
C LYS A 3 -8.65 46.55 1.84
N GLN A 4 -9.15 46.18 3.02
CA GLN A 4 -8.32 45.55 4.04
C GLN A 4 -7.67 44.30 3.43
N LYS A 5 -6.39 44.40 3.07
CA LYS A 5 -5.50 43.25 2.90
C LYS A 5 -5.41 42.57 4.26
N LYS A 6 -6.31 41.63 4.54
CA LYS A 6 -6.13 40.69 5.66
C LYS A 6 -4.83 39.93 5.37
N GLY A 7 -3.80 40.20 6.18
CA GLY A 7 -2.55 39.47 6.12
C GLY A 7 -2.83 37.98 6.18
N GLY A 8 -2.31 37.22 5.22
CA GLY A 8 -2.41 35.76 5.26
C GLY A 8 -1.85 35.29 6.60
N LYS A 9 -2.64 34.55 7.38
CA LYS A 9 -2.13 33.90 8.59
C LYS A 9 -1.03 32.95 8.13
N ASN A 10 0.20 33.21 8.56
CA ASN A 10 1.31 32.32 8.27
C ASN A 10 1.20 31.10 9.21
N TYR A 11 0.85 29.95 8.65
CA TYR A 11 0.82 28.69 9.37
C TYR A 11 2.22 28.09 9.38
N TYR A 12 2.76 27.85 10.58
CA TYR A 12 4.09 27.29 10.82
C TYR A 12 4.04 25.85 11.34
N PHE A 13 5.19 25.17 11.31
CA PHE A 13 5.38 23.78 11.73
C PHE A 13 4.77 23.44 13.10
N TYR A 14 4.86 24.35 14.07
CA TYR A 14 4.32 24.14 15.42
C TYR A 14 2.80 24.00 15.45
N HIS A 15 2.08 24.56 14.48
CA HIS A 15 0.62 24.42 14.39
C HIS A 15 0.17 22.99 14.04
N LEU A 16 1.05 22.15 13.50
CA LEU A 16 0.78 20.74 13.26
C LEU A 16 0.59 19.96 14.58
N PHE A 17 1.37 20.30 15.60
CA PHE A 17 1.32 19.69 16.94
C PHE A 17 0.44 20.48 17.91
N SER A 18 -0.14 21.59 17.47
CA SER A 18 -1.00 22.43 18.32
C SER A 18 -2.39 21.81 18.54
N ASP A 19 -2.84 20.93 17.64
CA ASP A 19 -4.01 20.08 17.86
C ASP A 19 -3.53 18.63 18.04
N TRP A 20 -3.93 18.04 19.16
CA TRP A 20 -3.59 16.67 19.54
C TRP A 20 -4.02 15.65 18.48
N ASN A 21 -5.15 15.89 17.81
CA ASN A 21 -5.64 14.98 16.77
C ASN A 21 -4.71 14.97 15.55
N LEU A 22 -4.31 16.15 15.07
CA LEU A 22 -3.45 16.27 13.89
C LEU A 22 -2.02 15.80 14.18
N GLY A 23 -1.51 16.11 15.38
CA GLY A 23 -0.22 15.60 15.84
C GLY A 23 -0.21 14.07 15.91
N SER A 24 -1.28 13.46 16.43
CA SER A 24 -1.40 12.00 16.51
C SER A 24 -1.39 11.34 15.13
N TYR A 25 -2.10 11.91 14.14
CA TYR A 25 -2.07 11.40 12.76
C TYR A 25 -0.68 11.50 12.15
N ALA A 26 0.03 12.62 12.36
CA ALA A 26 1.39 12.79 11.86
C ALA A 26 2.34 11.74 12.45
N VAL A 27 2.24 11.43 13.74
CA VAL A 27 3.05 10.40 14.41
C VAL A 27 2.73 9.00 13.88
N VAL A 28 1.45 8.67 13.67
CA VAL A 28 1.04 7.36 13.14
C VAL A 28 1.58 7.18 11.72
N PHE A 29 1.34 8.14 10.82
CA PHE A 29 1.82 8.05 9.43
C PHE A 29 3.36 8.06 9.34
N ALA A 30 4.03 8.82 10.22
CA ALA A 30 5.48 8.81 10.33
C ALA A 30 6.01 7.44 10.77
N THR A 31 5.39 6.82 11.79
CA THR A 31 5.76 5.49 12.26
C THR A 31 5.49 4.43 11.19
N SER A 32 4.38 4.55 10.46
CA SER A 32 4.04 3.63 9.39
C SER A 32 5.04 3.65 8.25
N LEU A 33 5.40 4.84 7.74
CA LEU A 33 6.41 4.95 6.70
C LEU A 33 7.81 4.61 7.18
N PHE A 34 8.14 4.90 8.43
CA PHE A 34 9.39 4.45 9.03
C PHE A 34 9.47 2.91 9.00
N SER A 35 8.44 2.24 9.50
CA SER A 35 8.37 0.77 9.56
C SER A 35 8.39 0.12 8.18
N ALA A 36 7.55 0.60 7.26
CA ALA A 36 7.49 0.09 5.89
C ALA A 36 8.83 0.21 5.15
N SER A 37 9.51 1.36 5.29
CA SER A 37 10.84 1.55 4.73
C SER A 37 11.91 0.74 5.41
N PHE A 38 11.85 0.63 6.73
CA PHE A 38 12.79 -0.19 7.49
C PHE A 38 12.75 -1.66 7.04
N VAL A 39 11.54 -2.24 6.90
CA VAL A 39 11.36 -3.62 6.41
C VAL A 39 11.73 -3.76 4.94
N SER A 40 11.15 -2.91 4.07
CA SER A 40 11.33 -2.99 2.61
C SER A 40 12.80 -2.85 2.22
N TYR A 41 13.46 -1.80 2.71
CA TYR A 41 14.86 -1.56 2.40
C TYR A 41 15.80 -2.50 3.17
N GLY A 42 15.43 -2.95 4.37
CA GLY A 42 16.27 -3.86 5.15
C GLY A 42 16.48 -5.17 4.40
N ILE A 43 15.38 -5.71 3.84
CA ILE A 43 15.40 -6.91 3.00
C ILE A 43 16.06 -6.62 1.64
N ALA A 44 15.80 -5.45 1.04
CA ALA A 44 16.38 -5.11 -0.25
C ALA A 44 17.92 -4.98 -0.22
N TYR A 45 18.48 -4.39 0.84
CA TYR A 45 19.94 -4.22 0.99
C TYR A 45 20.67 -5.51 1.39
N ASN A 46 19.96 -6.50 1.94
CA ASN A 46 20.53 -7.78 2.37
C ASN A 46 19.98 -8.94 1.54
N MET A 47 19.62 -8.67 0.28
CA MET A 47 19.01 -9.64 -0.62
C MET A 47 19.99 -10.74 -1.08
N ASP A 48 21.29 -10.48 -0.93
CA ASP A 48 22.40 -11.42 -1.12
C ASP A 48 22.49 -12.45 0.02
N ALA A 49 22.06 -12.10 1.23
CA ALA A 49 22.03 -13.01 2.37
C ALA A 49 20.86 -14.03 2.32
N LEU A 50 19.87 -13.78 1.47
CA LEU A 50 18.77 -14.71 1.20
C LEU A 50 19.22 -15.81 0.24
N ALA A 51 18.63 -17.01 0.38
CA ALA A 51 18.94 -18.12 -0.51
C ALA A 51 18.64 -17.79 -2.00
N GLY A 52 19.45 -18.34 -2.89
CA GLY A 52 19.36 -18.10 -4.34
C GLY A 52 20.20 -16.89 -4.79
N THR A 53 20.10 -16.55 -6.07
CA THR A 53 20.82 -15.39 -6.62
C THR A 53 20.03 -14.11 -6.39
N VAL A 54 20.76 -13.00 -6.22
CA VAL A 54 20.16 -11.65 -6.07
C VAL A 54 19.23 -11.35 -7.25
N TYR A 55 19.61 -11.71 -8.47
CA TYR A 55 18.80 -11.47 -9.67
C TYR A 55 17.42 -12.13 -9.61
N ILE A 56 17.35 -13.41 -9.20
CA ILE A 56 16.08 -14.12 -9.08
C ILE A 56 15.25 -13.50 -7.94
N ASN A 57 15.87 -13.12 -6.83
CA ASN A 57 15.18 -12.48 -5.71
C ASN A 57 14.57 -11.13 -6.12
N VAL A 58 15.27 -10.31 -6.90
CA VAL A 58 14.75 -9.03 -7.43
C VAL A 58 13.59 -9.27 -8.39
N ILE A 59 13.68 -10.26 -9.28
CA ILE A 59 12.59 -10.60 -10.22
C ILE A 59 11.33 -11.03 -9.47
N ILE A 60 11.48 -11.90 -8.47
CA ILE A 60 10.37 -12.34 -7.63
C ILE A 60 9.77 -11.14 -6.89
N LEU A 61 10.59 -10.33 -6.22
CA LEU A 61 10.13 -9.15 -5.48
C LEU A 61 9.36 -8.18 -6.38
N GLY A 62 9.88 -7.87 -7.56
CA GLY A 62 9.23 -6.97 -8.52
C GLY A 62 7.90 -7.51 -9.04
N SER A 63 7.86 -8.80 -9.40
CA SER A 63 6.64 -9.46 -9.89
C SER A 63 5.54 -9.48 -8.83
N VAL A 64 5.90 -9.81 -7.59
CA VAL A 64 4.96 -9.87 -6.46
C VAL A 64 4.45 -8.48 -6.10
N ARG A 65 5.30 -7.44 -6.09
CA ARG A 65 4.88 -6.05 -5.86
C ARG A 65 3.82 -5.59 -6.85
N TRP A 66 4.01 -5.90 -8.13
CA TRP A 66 3.05 -5.56 -9.17
C TRP A 66 1.73 -6.31 -8.96
N GLY A 67 1.80 -7.61 -8.68
CA GLY A 67 0.62 -8.44 -8.39
C GLY A 67 -0.18 -7.96 -7.18
N ILE A 68 0.49 -7.62 -6.07
CA ILE A 68 -0.16 -7.10 -4.85
C ILE A 68 -0.90 -5.80 -5.15
N ASN A 69 -0.25 -4.84 -5.80
CA ASN A 69 -0.87 -3.54 -6.08
C ASN A 69 -2.08 -3.65 -7.01
N ILE A 70 -2.03 -4.53 -8.02
CA ILE A 70 -3.20 -4.80 -8.89
C ILE A 70 -4.32 -5.45 -8.10
N THR A 71 -3.99 -6.42 -7.25
CA THR A 71 -4.98 -7.12 -6.42
C THR A 71 -5.65 -6.14 -5.45
N ALA A 72 -4.87 -5.27 -4.80
CA ALA A 72 -5.39 -4.22 -3.91
C ALA A 72 -6.30 -3.23 -4.66
N ALA A 73 -5.89 -2.75 -5.84
CA ALA A 73 -6.71 -1.87 -6.67
C ALA A 73 -8.02 -2.56 -7.14
N SER A 74 -7.94 -3.84 -7.49
CA SER A 74 -9.11 -4.64 -7.90
C SER A 74 -10.07 -4.85 -6.73
N LEU A 75 -9.56 -5.10 -5.52
CA LEU A 75 -10.36 -5.22 -4.30
C LEU A 75 -11.06 -3.91 -3.95
N GLU A 76 -10.38 -2.77 -4.08
CA GLU A 76 -10.97 -1.44 -3.86
C GLU A 76 -12.11 -1.16 -4.85
N TYR A 77 -11.96 -1.58 -6.11
CA TYR A 77 -12.98 -1.42 -7.15
C TYR A 77 -14.19 -2.34 -6.93
N MET A 78 -13.97 -3.62 -6.63
CA MET A 78 -15.05 -4.60 -6.46
C MET A 78 -15.88 -4.36 -5.19
N PHE A 79 -15.24 -3.92 -4.10
CA PHE A 79 -15.89 -3.75 -2.82
C PHE A 79 -15.91 -2.29 -2.41
N GLN A 80 -17.02 -1.60 -2.72
CA GLN A 80 -17.25 -0.22 -2.26
C GLN A 80 -17.33 -0.09 -0.72
N LYS A 81 -17.36 -1.21 0.02
CA LYS A 81 -17.33 -1.26 1.49
C LYS A 81 -15.93 -1.40 2.10
N ILE A 82 -14.87 -1.69 1.33
CA ILE A 82 -13.52 -1.85 1.89
C ILE A 82 -12.89 -0.48 2.13
N GLY A 83 -12.84 -0.03 3.39
CA GLY A 83 -12.18 1.22 3.77
C GLY A 83 -10.66 1.20 3.54
N ARG A 84 -10.06 2.37 3.26
CA ARG A 84 -8.58 2.51 3.16
C ARG A 84 -7.88 2.11 4.46
N ARG A 85 -8.55 2.32 5.61
CA ARG A 85 -8.08 1.89 6.93
C ARG A 85 -7.94 0.36 7.02
N LEU A 86 -8.90 -0.38 6.47
CA LEU A 86 -8.87 -1.84 6.50
C LEU A 86 -7.72 -2.37 5.64
N LEU A 87 -7.52 -1.82 4.43
CA LEU A 87 -6.40 -2.20 3.57
C LEU A 87 -5.05 -2.01 4.27
N HIS A 88 -4.86 -0.85 4.92
CA HIS A 88 -3.64 -0.56 5.65
C HIS A 88 -3.42 -1.53 6.82
N LEU A 89 -4.45 -1.75 7.64
CA LEU A 89 -4.39 -2.70 8.76
C LEU A 89 -4.12 -4.13 8.32
N VAL A 90 -4.73 -4.57 7.22
CA VAL A 90 -4.50 -5.91 6.66
C VAL A 90 -3.07 -6.04 6.14
N ALA A 91 -2.56 -5.04 5.41
CA ALA A 91 -1.19 -5.06 4.89
C ALA A 91 -0.14 -5.07 6.01
N VAL A 92 -0.26 -4.15 6.98
CA VAL A 92 0.68 -4.06 8.11
C VAL A 92 0.57 -5.25 9.04
N GLY A 93 -0.66 -5.72 9.32
CA GLY A 93 -0.89 -6.92 10.12
C GLY A 93 -0.32 -8.19 9.47
N PHE A 94 -0.41 -8.29 8.14
CA PHE A 94 0.23 -9.35 7.38
C PHE A 94 1.76 -9.28 7.50
N ILE A 95 2.36 -8.11 7.30
CA ILE A 95 3.82 -7.91 7.44
C ILE A 95 4.27 -8.30 8.86
N ALA A 96 3.59 -7.82 9.90
CA ALA A 96 3.90 -8.13 11.29
C ALA A 96 3.81 -9.64 11.57
N THR A 97 2.76 -10.30 11.07
CA THR A 97 2.60 -11.75 11.24
C THR A 97 3.73 -12.53 10.56
N VAL A 98 4.08 -12.17 9.32
CA VAL A 98 5.16 -12.85 8.57
C VAL A 98 6.52 -12.65 9.23
N MET A 99 6.83 -11.43 9.70
CA MET A 99 8.08 -11.14 10.42
C MET A 99 8.12 -11.85 11.77
N GLY A 100 7.00 -11.90 12.50
CA GLY A 100 6.89 -12.62 13.77
C GLY A 100 7.08 -14.13 13.62
N VAL A 101 6.43 -14.74 12.62
CA VAL A 101 6.60 -16.17 12.32
C VAL A 101 8.05 -16.47 11.92
N THR A 102 8.65 -15.62 11.06
CA THR A 102 10.06 -15.78 10.66
C THR A 102 11.00 -15.65 11.85
N PHE A 103 10.75 -14.70 12.77
CA PHE A 103 11.51 -14.56 14.01
C PHE A 103 11.43 -15.81 14.89
N VAL A 104 10.23 -16.35 15.11
CA VAL A 104 10.02 -17.58 15.92
C VAL A 104 10.75 -18.76 15.30
N ILE A 105 10.68 -18.95 13.99
CA ILE A 105 11.41 -20.02 13.28
C ILE A 105 12.93 -19.87 13.48
N TYR A 106 13.46 -18.65 13.33
CA TYR A 106 14.89 -18.39 13.52
C TYR A 106 15.32 -18.58 14.98
N LEU A 107 14.48 -18.24 15.95
CA LEU A 107 14.79 -18.41 17.36
C LEU A 107 15.13 -19.87 17.70
N PHE A 108 14.40 -20.83 17.12
CA PHE A 108 14.61 -22.26 17.37
C PHE A 108 15.61 -22.93 16.43
N THR A 109 15.78 -22.42 15.21
CA THR A 109 16.49 -23.14 14.13
C THR A 109 17.84 -22.51 13.76
N TRP A 110 18.18 -21.33 14.29
CA TRP A 110 19.40 -20.62 13.86
C TRP A 110 20.71 -21.40 13.97
N PRO A 111 20.97 -22.28 14.97
CA PRO A 111 22.24 -23.03 15.03
C PRO A 111 22.34 -24.01 13.85
N LYS A 112 21.26 -24.76 13.61
CA LYS A 112 21.16 -25.71 12.50
C LYS A 112 21.23 -25.05 11.12
N ILE A 113 20.69 -23.84 10.99
CA ILE A 113 20.78 -23.05 9.75
C ILE A 113 22.22 -22.62 9.48
N ASN A 114 22.99 -22.25 10.51
CA ASN A 114 24.39 -21.88 10.35
C ASN A 114 25.24 -23.10 9.91
N ASP A 115 24.99 -24.26 10.53
CA ASP A 115 25.66 -25.51 10.15
C ASP A 115 25.30 -25.94 8.72
N TYR A 116 24.03 -25.79 8.32
CA TYR A 116 23.58 -26.03 6.95
C TYR A 116 24.27 -25.09 5.94
N LYS A 117 24.34 -23.79 6.23
CA LYS A 117 25.03 -22.82 5.34
C LYS A 117 26.51 -23.18 5.18
N ALA A 118 27.17 -23.67 6.23
CA ALA A 118 28.55 -24.15 6.15
C ALA A 118 28.66 -25.47 5.35
N GLY A 119 27.73 -26.40 5.56
CA GLY A 119 27.68 -27.70 4.87
C GLY A 119 27.43 -27.60 3.36
N VAL A 120 26.59 -26.65 2.93
CA VAL A 120 26.34 -26.36 1.50
C VAL A 120 27.61 -25.88 0.80
N ILE A 121 28.44 -25.07 1.47
CA ILE A 121 29.73 -24.61 0.92
C ILE A 121 30.72 -25.77 0.77
N LEU A 122 30.66 -26.74 1.69
CA LEU A 122 31.53 -27.91 1.73
C LEU A 122 31.03 -29.09 0.85
N GLY A 123 29.85 -28.97 0.25
CA GLY A 123 29.27 -30.00 -0.62
C GLY A 123 28.79 -31.26 0.10
N ASN A 124 28.45 -31.15 1.39
CA ASN A 124 28.00 -32.29 2.20
C ASN A 124 26.52 -32.63 1.94
N GLU A 125 26.10 -33.86 2.27
CA GLU A 125 24.69 -34.27 2.11
C GLU A 125 23.75 -33.37 2.93
N GLU A 126 22.80 -32.77 2.22
CA GLU A 126 21.90 -31.75 2.78
C GLU A 126 20.73 -32.38 3.55
N GLU A 127 20.49 -31.92 4.78
CA GLU A 127 19.23 -32.21 5.45
C GLU A 127 18.07 -31.53 4.71
N SER A 128 17.20 -32.34 4.11
CA SER A 128 16.04 -31.89 3.33
C SER A 128 15.13 -30.94 4.12
N PHE A 129 15.03 -31.10 5.44
CA PHE A 129 14.17 -30.29 6.30
C PHE A 129 14.68 -28.84 6.46
N ILE A 130 15.98 -28.63 6.68
CA ILE A 130 16.54 -27.27 6.88
C ILE A 130 16.45 -26.46 5.58
N ARG A 131 16.66 -27.11 4.43
CA ARG A 131 16.48 -26.49 3.11
C ARG A 131 15.08 -25.92 2.92
N VAL A 132 14.03 -26.64 3.35
CA VAL A 132 12.64 -26.16 3.28
C VAL A 132 12.44 -24.92 4.13
N ILE A 133 13.00 -24.87 5.34
CA ILE A 133 12.90 -23.71 6.24
C ILE A 133 13.58 -22.47 5.65
N VAL A 134 14.77 -22.64 5.06
CA VAL A 134 15.52 -21.54 4.42
C VAL A 134 14.75 -21.01 3.19
N MET A 135 14.18 -21.91 2.38
CA MET A 135 13.35 -21.52 1.23
C MET A 135 12.06 -20.82 1.66
N PHE A 136 11.38 -21.34 2.69
CA PHE A 136 10.21 -20.68 3.27
C PHE A 136 10.53 -19.26 3.73
N THR A 137 11.63 -19.08 4.48
CA THR A 137 12.09 -17.77 4.95
C THR A 137 12.33 -16.82 3.79
N ARG A 138 13.00 -17.30 2.73
CA ARG A 138 13.26 -16.50 1.53
C ARG A 138 11.96 -15.94 0.96
N TYR A 139 10.97 -16.79 0.70
CA TYR A 139 9.70 -16.35 0.11
C TYR A 139 8.89 -15.48 1.08
N ALA A 140 8.90 -15.79 2.37
CA ALA A 140 8.23 -15.01 3.42
C ALA A 140 8.79 -13.57 3.48
N CYS A 141 10.11 -13.41 3.52
CA CYS A 141 10.77 -12.10 3.51
C CYS A 141 10.46 -11.31 2.23
N LEU A 142 10.57 -11.95 1.06
CA LEU A 142 10.27 -11.28 -0.21
C LEU A 142 8.80 -10.84 -0.29
N LEU A 143 7.87 -11.65 0.22
CA LEU A 143 6.45 -11.31 0.26
C LEU A 143 6.16 -10.16 1.23
N ALA A 144 6.78 -10.14 2.41
CA ALA A 144 6.67 -9.02 3.35
C ALA A 144 7.24 -7.71 2.75
N ALA A 145 8.42 -7.77 2.13
CA ALA A 145 9.03 -6.62 1.45
C ALA A 145 8.21 -6.14 0.23
N ALA A 146 7.43 -7.04 -0.38
CA ALA A 146 6.51 -6.70 -1.44
C ALA A 146 5.26 -5.99 -0.90
N MET A 147 4.66 -6.49 0.18
CA MET A 147 3.49 -5.89 0.83
C MET A 147 3.74 -4.46 1.32
N CYS A 148 4.98 -4.09 1.64
CA CYS A 148 5.33 -2.69 1.95
C CYS A 148 4.92 -1.71 0.84
N THR A 149 4.81 -2.12 -0.43
CA THR A 149 4.37 -1.21 -1.51
C THR A 149 2.94 -0.75 -1.34
N GLU A 150 2.06 -1.61 -0.85
CA GLU A 150 0.68 -1.24 -0.56
C GLU A 150 0.63 -0.19 0.57
N VAL A 151 1.44 -0.39 1.62
CA VAL A 151 1.58 0.57 2.73
C VAL A 151 2.10 1.92 2.22
N PHE A 152 3.06 1.94 1.29
CA PHE A 152 3.53 3.19 0.67
C PHE A 152 2.44 3.91 -0.12
N VAL A 153 1.64 3.18 -0.91
CA VAL A 153 0.54 3.78 -1.71
C VAL A 153 -0.52 4.37 -0.79
N LEU A 154 -0.93 3.65 0.25
CA LEU A 154 -1.94 4.12 1.20
C LEU A 154 -1.45 5.34 1.98
N ASN A 155 -0.21 5.32 2.47
CA ASN A 155 0.42 6.44 3.17
C ASN A 155 0.73 7.63 2.24
N ALA A 156 0.73 7.47 0.91
CA ALA A 156 0.84 8.60 -0.02
C ALA A 156 -0.50 9.34 -0.20
N VAL A 157 -1.63 8.63 -0.06
CA VAL A 157 -2.97 9.17 -0.30
C VAL A 157 -3.64 9.64 0.98
N GLN A 158 -3.64 8.84 2.04
CA GLN A 158 -4.41 9.11 3.27
C GLN A 158 -4.02 10.41 4.01
N PRO A 159 -2.75 10.81 4.10
CA PRO A 159 -2.39 12.11 4.67
C PRO A 159 -3.06 13.28 3.94
N SER A 160 -3.23 13.19 2.62
CA SER A 160 -3.88 14.26 1.85
C SER A 160 -5.39 14.35 2.11
N GLU A 161 -6.01 13.26 2.58
CA GLU A 161 -7.42 13.22 2.99
C GLU A 161 -7.62 13.74 4.42
N LEU A 162 -6.60 13.60 5.30
CA LEU A 162 -6.70 13.90 6.73
C LEU A 162 -6.16 15.27 7.11
N PHE A 163 -5.08 15.73 6.47
CA PHE A 163 -4.47 17.02 6.82
C PHE A 163 -5.17 18.18 6.12
N PRO A 164 -5.50 19.27 6.86
CA PRO A 164 -6.09 20.45 6.26
C PRO A 164 -5.08 21.18 5.38
N THR A 165 -5.59 21.81 4.32
CA THR A 165 -4.81 22.43 3.24
C THR A 165 -3.65 23.31 3.71
N PRO A 166 -3.78 24.16 4.76
CA PRO A 166 -2.70 25.06 5.16
C PRO A 166 -1.45 24.37 5.73
N ILE A 167 -1.59 23.19 6.35
CA ILE A 167 -0.49 22.48 7.03
C ILE A 167 -0.20 21.11 6.41
N ARG A 168 -0.94 20.71 5.38
CA ARG A 168 -0.78 19.42 4.69
C ARG A 168 0.63 19.21 4.14
N SER A 169 1.20 20.20 3.46
CA SER A 169 2.55 20.10 2.89
C SER A 169 3.61 19.88 3.98
N THR A 170 3.48 20.58 5.10
CA THR A 170 4.35 20.45 6.27
C THR A 170 4.20 19.09 6.96
N GLY A 171 2.96 18.61 7.14
CA GLY A 171 2.68 17.29 7.72
C GLY A 171 3.24 16.16 6.86
N ILE A 172 3.06 16.22 5.53
CA ILE A 172 3.62 15.24 4.60
C ILE A 172 5.15 15.29 4.64
N ALA A 173 5.77 16.48 4.67
CA ALA A 173 7.23 16.60 4.77
C ALA A 173 7.78 15.95 6.05
N PHE A 174 7.11 16.13 7.18
CA PHE A 174 7.46 15.48 8.45
C PHE A 174 7.39 13.95 8.32
N ILE A 175 6.29 13.42 7.80
CA ILE A 175 6.10 11.99 7.56
C ILE A 175 7.22 11.41 6.65
N GLN A 176 7.60 12.14 5.60
CA GLN A 176 8.65 11.73 4.66
C GLN A 176 10.06 11.82 5.25
N MET A 177 10.29 12.64 6.28
CA MET A 177 11.55 12.64 7.02
C MET A 177 11.75 11.29 7.73
N PHE A 178 10.71 10.76 8.38
CA PHE A 178 10.74 9.45 9.03
C PHE A 178 10.88 8.29 8.04
N ASN A 179 10.24 8.40 6.88
CA ASN A 179 10.47 7.48 5.77
C ASN A 179 11.97 7.36 5.42
N ARG A 180 12.65 8.50 5.24
CA ARG A 180 14.10 8.54 4.95
C ARG A 180 14.93 7.98 6.10
N LEU A 181 14.57 8.27 7.35
CA LEU A 181 15.24 7.68 8.51
C LEU A 181 15.14 6.15 8.49
N GLY A 182 13.97 5.59 8.18
CA GLY A 182 13.78 4.14 8.03
C GLY A 182 14.71 3.54 6.98
N THR A 183 14.87 4.19 5.83
CA THR A 183 15.82 3.77 4.78
C THR A 183 17.28 3.84 5.23
N ILE A 184 17.66 4.88 5.99
CA ILE A 184 19.04 5.07 6.50
C ILE A 184 19.38 4.03 7.58
N VAL A 185 18.44 3.71 8.47
CA VAL A 185 18.66 2.74 9.55
C VAL A 185 18.59 1.29 9.04
N SER A 186 17.86 1.07 7.94
CA SER A 186 17.60 -0.27 7.38
C SER A 186 18.87 -1.13 7.16
N PRO A 187 19.97 -0.67 6.54
CA PRO A 187 21.20 -1.48 6.41
C PRO A 187 21.81 -1.90 7.76
N LEU A 188 21.62 -1.09 8.81
CA LEU A 188 22.21 -1.34 10.13
C LEU A 188 21.53 -2.50 10.85
N VAL A 189 20.30 -2.88 10.45
CA VAL A 189 19.51 -3.92 11.13
C VAL A 189 20.17 -5.31 11.05
N PHE A 190 21.00 -5.56 10.04
CA PHE A 190 21.70 -6.84 9.88
C PHE A 190 23.08 -6.87 10.57
N ILE A 191 23.59 -5.77 11.12
CA ILE A 191 24.86 -5.78 11.87
C ILE A 191 24.77 -6.69 13.11
N PRO A 192 23.71 -6.61 13.94
CA PRO A 192 23.53 -7.51 15.08
C PRO A 192 23.34 -8.98 14.68
N SER A 193 22.95 -9.27 13.44
CA SER A 193 22.72 -10.64 12.96
C SER A 193 23.97 -11.53 13.02
N LYS A 194 25.16 -10.91 13.02
CA LYS A 194 26.45 -11.63 13.18
C LYS A 194 26.57 -12.33 14.54
N HIS A 195 26.01 -11.74 15.59
CA HIS A 195 26.04 -12.31 16.94
C HIS A 195 24.73 -13.04 17.26
N TRP A 196 23.60 -12.48 16.81
CA TRP A 196 22.29 -13.06 17.03
C TRP A 196 21.46 -13.02 15.75
N PRO A 197 21.50 -14.09 14.92
CA PRO A 197 20.80 -14.16 13.63
C PRO A 197 19.30 -13.86 13.65
N PRO A 198 18.54 -14.14 14.72
CA PRO A 198 17.12 -13.74 14.82
C PRO A 198 16.88 -12.23 14.97
N ALA A 199 17.89 -11.43 15.35
CA ALA A 199 17.73 -10.02 15.69
C ALA A 199 17.07 -9.15 14.61
N PRO A 200 17.40 -9.27 13.30
CA PRO A 200 16.78 -8.43 12.28
C PRO A 200 15.28 -8.66 12.16
N PHE A 201 14.85 -9.91 12.24
CA PHE A 201 13.43 -10.28 12.17
C PHE A 201 12.67 -9.79 13.38
N LEU A 202 13.29 -9.82 14.57
CA LEU A 202 12.72 -9.24 15.78
C LEU A 202 12.50 -7.73 15.65
N LEU A 203 13.51 -6.99 15.16
CA LEU A 203 13.41 -5.55 14.99
C LEU A 203 12.32 -5.18 13.99
N MET A 204 12.26 -5.88 12.85
CA MET A 204 11.20 -5.71 11.85
C MET A 204 9.81 -6.07 12.41
N PHE A 205 9.71 -7.09 13.25
CA PHE A 205 8.47 -7.46 13.94
C PHE A 205 8.01 -6.38 14.93
N ILE A 206 8.92 -5.83 15.73
CA ILE A 206 8.61 -4.78 16.71
C ILE A 206 8.13 -3.52 15.99
N THR A 207 8.84 -3.07 14.95
CA THR A 207 8.46 -1.84 14.22
C THR A 207 7.13 -2.00 13.48
N SER A 208 6.87 -3.15 12.86
CA SER A 208 5.59 -3.43 12.19
C SER A 208 4.43 -3.62 13.16
N SER A 209 4.68 -4.23 14.32
CA SER A 209 3.67 -4.33 15.38
C SER A 209 3.34 -2.97 15.98
N ALA A 210 4.33 -2.10 16.17
CA ALA A 210 4.12 -0.73 16.63
C ALA A 210 3.26 0.07 15.63
N ASP A 211 3.53 -0.06 14.33
CA ASP A 211 2.68 0.54 13.29
C ASP A 211 1.24 0.02 13.36
N PHE A 212 1.06 -1.31 13.39
CA PHE A 212 -0.28 -1.92 13.49
C PHE A 212 -1.07 -1.41 14.70
N LEU A 213 -0.45 -1.39 15.88
CA LEU A 213 -1.10 -0.94 17.11
C LEU A 213 -1.44 0.55 17.08
N LEU A 214 -0.49 1.39 16.67
CA LEU A 214 -0.71 2.84 16.59
C LEU A 214 -1.80 3.17 15.57
N TYR A 215 -1.75 2.54 14.40
CA TYR A 215 -2.74 2.75 13.35
C TYR A 215 -4.14 2.26 13.76
N PHE A 216 -4.22 1.11 14.43
CA PHE A 216 -5.48 0.57 14.92
C PHE A 216 -6.14 1.50 15.94
N LEU A 217 -5.37 2.04 16.90
CA LEU A 217 -5.86 2.83 18.01
C LEU A 217 -6.16 4.30 17.65
N LEU A 218 -5.32 4.93 16.82
CA LEU A 218 -5.34 6.38 16.63
C LEU A 218 -6.00 6.83 15.32
N VAL A 219 -6.12 5.96 14.31
CA VAL A 219 -6.66 6.36 12.98
C VAL A 219 -8.14 6.00 12.87
N PRO A 220 -9.06 6.98 12.88
CA PRO A 220 -10.47 6.73 12.57
C PRO A 220 -10.67 6.48 11.07
N GLU A 221 -11.77 5.81 10.71
CA GLU A 221 -12.09 5.52 9.30
C GLU A 221 -12.15 6.81 8.45
N THR A 222 -11.42 6.78 7.33
CA THR A 222 -11.18 7.95 6.46
C THR A 222 -12.09 7.98 5.22
N ARG A 223 -12.71 6.85 4.86
CA ARG A 223 -13.52 6.74 3.63
C ARG A 223 -14.82 7.53 3.75
N GLY A 224 -15.01 8.50 2.85
CA GLY A 224 -16.28 9.24 2.67
C GLY A 224 -16.43 10.54 3.47
N LYS A 225 -15.40 10.98 4.21
CA LYS A 225 -15.42 12.29 4.88
C LYS A 225 -14.91 13.37 3.93
N ARG A 226 -15.61 14.51 3.89
CA ARG A 226 -15.18 15.69 3.11
C ARG A 226 -13.84 16.19 3.66
N LEU A 227 -12.94 16.59 2.76
CA LEU A 227 -11.66 17.20 3.10
C LEU A 227 -11.87 18.38 4.07
N PRO A 228 -11.16 18.44 5.21
CA PRO A 228 -11.15 19.64 6.03
C PRO A 228 -10.40 20.76 5.29
N ASP A 229 -11.12 21.72 4.74
CA ASP A 229 -10.52 22.90 4.08
C ASP A 229 -9.91 23.88 5.11
N HIS A 230 -10.36 23.81 6.35
CA HIS A 230 -10.09 24.79 7.41
C HIS A 230 -9.43 24.13 8.63
N MET A 231 -8.67 24.93 9.38
CA MET A 231 -8.09 24.49 10.66
C MET A 231 -9.20 24.21 11.70
N PRO A 232 -8.96 23.31 12.68
CA PRO A 232 -9.87 23.08 13.80
C PRO A 232 -10.20 24.40 14.51
N GLY A 233 -11.48 24.79 14.51
CA GLY A 233 -11.97 26.04 15.12
C GLY A 233 -12.10 27.25 14.18
N GLU A 234 -11.75 27.13 12.90
CA GLU A 234 -11.95 28.19 11.90
C GLU A 234 -13.27 27.95 11.14
N TYR A 235 -14.30 28.75 11.41
CA TYR A 235 -15.56 28.70 10.67
C TYR A 235 -15.42 29.46 9.34
N PRO A 236 -15.97 28.93 8.21
CA PRO A 236 -15.93 29.63 6.94
C PRO A 236 -16.61 30.99 7.08
N SER A 237 -15.92 32.04 6.64
CA SER A 237 -16.45 33.39 6.67
C SER A 237 -17.69 33.49 5.78
N ILE A 238 -18.66 34.34 6.13
CA ILE A 238 -19.94 34.46 5.40
C ILE A 238 -19.73 34.76 3.90
N SER A 239 -18.60 35.38 3.51
CA SER A 239 -18.29 35.65 2.10
C SER A 239 -17.68 34.47 1.33
N GLU A 240 -17.27 33.39 1.98
CA GLU A 240 -16.71 32.18 1.32
C GLU A 240 -17.77 31.09 1.08
N LYS A 241 -18.88 31.14 1.82
CA LYS A 241 -20.03 30.24 1.63
C LYS A 241 -20.57 30.21 0.19
N PRO A 242 -20.71 31.35 -0.52
CA PRO A 242 -21.19 31.33 -1.91
C PRO A 242 -20.22 30.62 -2.87
N ALA A 243 -18.91 30.78 -2.67
CA ALA A 243 -17.88 30.18 -3.52
C ALA A 243 -17.72 28.66 -3.29
N GLN A 244 -17.86 28.21 -2.03
CA GLN A 244 -17.88 26.78 -1.71
C GLN A 244 -19.17 26.10 -2.20
N ASN A 245 -20.33 26.75 -2.06
CA ASN A 245 -21.59 26.24 -2.60
C ASN A 245 -21.52 26.11 -4.14
N ALA A 246 -20.96 27.11 -4.82
CA ALA A 246 -20.78 27.04 -6.28
C ALA A 246 -19.81 25.93 -6.72
N LYS A 247 -18.71 25.69 -5.99
CA LYS A 247 -17.79 24.57 -6.26
C LYS A 247 -18.42 23.20 -6.00
N ALA A 248 -19.21 23.07 -4.94
CA ALA A 248 -19.94 21.84 -4.63
C ALA A 248 -21.01 21.52 -5.69
N GLU A 249 -21.80 22.52 -6.08
CA GLU A 249 -22.80 22.38 -7.16
C GLU A 249 -22.16 22.05 -8.52
N MET A 250 -20.99 22.63 -8.82
CA MET A 250 -20.22 22.31 -10.02
C MET A 250 -19.69 20.87 -10.01
N SER A 251 -19.18 20.40 -8.86
CA SER A 251 -18.68 19.03 -8.70
C SER A 251 -19.81 18.00 -8.83
N ASP A 252 -20.99 18.29 -8.28
CA ASP A 252 -22.17 17.42 -8.41
C ASP A 252 -22.71 17.40 -9.85
N LYS A 253 -22.67 18.55 -10.55
CA LYS A 253 -23.01 18.61 -11.98
C LYS A 253 -22.03 17.80 -12.83
N ILE A 254 -20.72 17.92 -12.59
CA ILE A 254 -19.70 17.13 -13.31
C ILE A 254 -19.87 15.63 -13.05
N ALA A 255 -20.18 15.22 -11.81
CA ALA A 255 -20.46 13.83 -11.48
C ALA A 255 -21.73 13.31 -12.19
N SER A 256 -22.78 14.13 -12.30
CA SER A 256 -24.01 13.77 -13.02
C SER A 256 -23.81 13.63 -14.53
N VAL A 257 -22.98 14.49 -15.14
CA VAL A 257 -22.67 14.45 -16.58
C VAL A 257 -21.76 13.27 -16.92
N SER A 258 -20.77 12.98 -16.07
CA SER A 258 -19.91 11.79 -16.22
C SER A 258 -20.69 10.48 -16.07
N GLY A 259 -21.68 10.42 -15.17
CA GLY A 259 -22.59 9.29 -15.04
C GLY A 259 -23.48 9.09 -16.29
N ALA A 260 -23.92 10.17 -16.93
CA ALA A 260 -24.74 10.12 -18.15
C ALA A 260 -23.93 9.68 -19.39
N GLU A 261 -22.71 10.18 -19.57
CA GLU A 261 -21.82 9.76 -20.66
C GLU A 261 -21.41 8.28 -20.55
N THR A 262 -21.19 7.79 -19.32
CA THR A 262 -20.86 6.38 -19.07
C THR A 262 -22.05 5.45 -19.35
N GLY A 263 -23.28 5.92 -19.10
CA GLY A 263 -24.53 5.22 -19.45
C GLY A 263 -24.75 5.12 -20.96
N SER A 264 -24.54 6.21 -21.69
CA SER A 264 -24.67 6.26 -23.16
C SER A 264 -23.67 5.34 -23.87
N ASN A 265 -22.39 5.37 -23.46
CA ASN A 265 -21.34 4.51 -24.03
C ASN A 265 -21.57 3.01 -23.77
N ASN A 266 -22.25 2.65 -22.69
CA ASN A 266 -22.60 1.27 -22.38
C ASN A 266 -23.82 0.76 -23.16
N LEU A 267 -24.77 1.64 -23.50
CA LEU A 267 -25.88 1.34 -24.40
C LEU A 267 -25.38 1.12 -25.82
N GLU A 268 -24.49 1.98 -26.34
CA GLU A 268 -23.90 1.82 -27.68
C GLU A 268 -23.07 0.53 -27.79
N LYS A 269 -22.33 0.16 -26.73
CA LYS A 269 -21.62 -1.13 -26.66
C LYS A 269 -22.55 -2.34 -26.60
N LYS A 270 -23.70 -2.24 -25.93
CA LYS A 270 -24.72 -3.31 -25.89
C LYS A 270 -25.38 -3.49 -27.25
N GLU A 271 -25.72 -2.40 -27.94
CA GLU A 271 -26.27 -2.46 -29.30
C GLU A 271 -25.27 -3.08 -30.28
N LYS A 272 -23.98 -2.66 -30.25
CA LYS A 272 -22.94 -3.26 -31.10
C LYS A 272 -22.70 -4.76 -30.81
N ARG A 273 -22.86 -5.20 -29.56
CA ARG A 273 -22.82 -6.64 -29.20
C ARG A 273 -24.05 -7.41 -29.68
N ALA A 274 -25.24 -6.81 -29.65
CA ALA A 274 -26.45 -7.41 -30.19
C ALA A 274 -26.35 -7.60 -31.72
N TYR A 275 -25.83 -6.60 -32.43
CA TYR A 275 -25.57 -6.69 -33.87
C TYR A 275 -24.57 -7.83 -34.22
N TRP A 276 -23.47 -7.97 -33.48
CA TRP A 276 -22.51 -9.07 -33.68
C TRP A 276 -23.10 -10.45 -33.35
N SER A 277 -23.98 -10.54 -32.35
CA SER A 277 -24.64 -11.80 -32.00
C SER A 277 -25.66 -12.25 -33.07
N ILE A 278 -26.39 -11.32 -33.68
CA ILE A 278 -27.32 -11.61 -34.78
C ILE A 278 -26.54 -12.01 -36.04
N TYR A 279 -25.43 -11.34 -36.34
CA TYR A 279 -24.58 -11.68 -37.49
C TYR A 279 -23.96 -13.08 -37.38
N ASN A 280 -23.50 -13.48 -36.18
CA ASN A 280 -22.95 -14.81 -35.93
C ASN A 280 -24.02 -15.93 -36.00
N VAL A 281 -25.25 -15.67 -35.57
CA VAL A 281 -26.35 -16.66 -35.70
C VAL A 281 -26.72 -16.87 -37.18
N LEU A 282 -26.80 -15.79 -37.97
CA LEU A 282 -27.10 -15.88 -39.41
C LEU A 282 -25.96 -16.50 -40.25
N THR A 283 -24.70 -16.37 -39.84
CA THR A 283 -23.57 -16.99 -40.56
C THR A 283 -23.34 -18.46 -40.20
N VAL A 284 -23.69 -18.89 -38.99
CA VAL A 284 -23.58 -20.31 -38.60
C VAL A 284 -24.68 -21.16 -39.26
N ASP A 285 -25.87 -20.61 -39.47
CA ASP A 285 -26.95 -21.31 -40.21
C ASP A 285 -26.71 -21.41 -41.72
N MET A 286 -25.99 -20.46 -42.33
CA MET A 286 -25.61 -20.58 -43.76
C MET A 286 -24.50 -21.61 -44.02
N ILE A 287 -23.62 -21.87 -43.04
CA ILE A 287 -22.50 -22.81 -43.20
C ILE A 287 -22.95 -24.27 -42.97
N THR A 288 -24.00 -24.50 -42.17
CA THR A 288 -24.56 -25.86 -41.95
C THR A 288 -25.45 -26.35 -43.10
N VAL A 289 -26.06 -25.46 -43.88
CA VAL A 289 -26.86 -25.86 -45.06
C VAL A 289 -25.98 -26.24 -46.26
N LYS A 290 -24.74 -25.73 -46.35
CA LYS A 290 -23.85 -26.03 -47.50
C LYS A 290 -23.10 -27.37 -47.39
N ASN A 291 -22.95 -27.93 -46.19
CA ASN A 291 -22.18 -29.16 -45.95
C ASN A 291 -23.01 -30.47 -45.99
N SER A 292 -24.33 -30.39 -46.22
CA SER A 292 -25.19 -31.58 -46.34
C SER A 292 -25.39 -32.08 -47.78
N ASN A 293 -24.78 -31.42 -48.78
CA ASN A 293 -24.90 -31.76 -50.20
C ASN A 293 -23.63 -32.33 -50.86
N GLU A 294 -22.53 -32.55 -50.12
CA GLU A 294 -21.27 -33.10 -50.67
C GLU A 294 -20.84 -34.47 -50.09
N LEU A 295 -21.73 -35.18 -49.39
CA LEU A 295 -21.52 -36.59 -49.03
C LEU A 295 -22.63 -37.47 -49.60
N ARG A 296 -22.62 -37.58 -50.93
CA ARG A 296 -23.13 -38.71 -51.72
C ARG A 296 -22.00 -39.25 -52.56
#